data_AF-A0A3M2T8V7-F1
#
_entry.id   AF-A0A3M2T8V7-F1
#
_cell.length_a   1.000
_cell.length_b   1.000
_cell.length_c   1.000
_cell.angle_alpha   90.00
_cell.angle_beta   90.00
_cell.angle_gamma   90.00
#
_symmetry.space_group_name_H-M   'P 1'
#
loop_
_entity.id
_entity.type
_entity.pdbx_description
1 polymer ?
#
loop_
_entity_poly.entity_id
_entity_poly.type
_entity_poly.pdbx_seq_one_letter_code
_entity_poly.pdbx_strand_id
1 'polypeptide(L)'
;MLITNDPSRATRRTGSFTAFLNSHGRVLNDAFIYPLPKTDAAAAASDDPAWLIEVDKNEAASLVKHLQKHKLRSKLRIRALDAGERTVWSSWKDHTEPRWATYNLESESSSPFALSSPIAGCVDTRAPGFGSRLVTPGAEDIRSHLPDEAQVAGDEVGLDVYTVRRMLHGVAEGQGEIVRAAALPLECNMDMMRGIDFRKGCYVGQELTIRTHHTGVVRKRIIPVQLYTGDQPDLSTSGDAPVYDPAAELPLPPAASNISKVGGRRGRSAGKFLSGVGNIGLAACRLEMMTDIVLTGEGVQYNPGEEFKVAWTGGEDGAAEGQEAGEVKVKALVPNWTREYILSGGAKQNHPTKQDDGEGERAKGMVEQLEDEESQRHSE
;
A
#
# COMPACT_ATOMS: atom_id res chain seq x y z
N MET A 1 -17.28 -9.97 11.29
CA MET A 1 -16.21 -10.18 10.29
C MET A 1 -14.90 -9.61 10.86
N LEU A 2 -13.71 -10.13 10.53
CA LEU A 2 -12.44 -9.71 11.20
C LEU A 2 -11.57 -8.73 10.40
N ILE A 3 -11.99 -8.44 9.17
CA ILE A 3 -11.19 -7.74 8.17
C ILE A 3 -11.92 -6.48 7.68
N THR A 4 -11.15 -5.45 7.31
CA THR A 4 -11.67 -4.14 6.89
C THR A 4 -12.25 -4.12 5.48
N ASN A 5 -11.78 -4.98 4.57
CA ASN A 5 -12.30 -5.11 3.20
C ASN A 5 -13.17 -6.36 3.03
N ASP A 6 -14.01 -6.41 2.01
CA ASP A 6 -14.87 -7.56 1.71
C ASP A 6 -14.43 -8.28 0.43
N PRO A 7 -13.71 -9.42 0.54
CA PRO A 7 -13.28 -10.18 -0.63
C PRO A 7 -14.44 -10.85 -1.37
N SER A 8 -15.62 -10.98 -0.74
CA SER A 8 -16.80 -11.60 -1.39
C SER A 8 -17.51 -10.68 -2.37
N ARG A 9 -17.29 -9.38 -2.26
CA ARG A 9 -17.88 -8.36 -3.14
C ARG A 9 -17.02 -8.02 -4.35
N ALA A 10 -15.81 -8.59 -4.44
CA ALA A 10 -14.95 -8.40 -5.59
C ALA A 10 -15.57 -9.08 -6.82
N THR A 11 -15.97 -8.29 -7.82
CA THR A 11 -16.60 -8.74 -9.07
C THR A 11 -15.77 -9.83 -9.76
N ARG A 12 -14.45 -9.75 -9.63
CA ARG A 12 -13.47 -10.62 -10.30
C ARG A 12 -13.14 -11.91 -9.54
N ARG A 13 -13.67 -12.10 -8.31
CA ARG A 13 -13.29 -13.21 -7.40
C ARG A 13 -11.78 -13.36 -7.21
N THR A 14 -11.04 -12.26 -7.32
CA THR A 14 -9.60 -12.18 -7.06
C THR A 14 -9.35 -11.83 -5.60
N GLY A 15 -8.09 -11.84 -5.18
CA GLY A 15 -7.72 -11.33 -3.87
C GLY A 15 -7.96 -9.83 -3.71
N SER A 16 -7.81 -9.35 -2.47
CA SER A 16 -7.89 -7.93 -2.15
C SER A 16 -7.00 -7.56 -0.96
N PHE A 17 -6.54 -6.30 -0.97
CA PHE A 17 -5.85 -5.70 0.17
C PHE A 17 -6.83 -5.41 1.31
N THR A 18 -6.40 -5.63 2.55
CA THR A 18 -7.21 -5.43 3.76
C THR A 18 -6.31 -5.27 4.98
N ALA A 19 -6.92 -5.02 6.14
CA ALA A 19 -6.25 -5.09 7.43
C ALA A 19 -7.07 -5.87 8.47
N PHE A 20 -6.37 -6.38 9.47
CA PHE A 20 -6.93 -6.84 10.75
C PHE A 20 -6.78 -5.72 11.78
N LEU A 21 -7.85 -5.41 12.52
CA LEU A 21 -7.82 -4.37 13.55
C LEU A 21 -8.03 -4.97 14.94
N ASN A 22 -7.56 -4.25 15.95
CA ASN A 22 -7.99 -4.48 17.33
C ASN A 22 -9.36 -3.83 17.60
N SER A 23 -9.93 -4.09 18.79
CA SER A 23 -11.22 -3.52 19.21
C SER A 23 -11.25 -1.99 19.27
N HIS A 24 -10.08 -1.35 19.37
CA HIS A 24 -9.93 0.12 19.39
C HIS A 24 -9.74 0.72 17.98
N GLY A 25 -9.85 -0.10 16.92
CA GLY A 25 -9.68 0.36 15.54
C GLY A 25 -8.23 0.67 15.15
N ARG A 26 -7.24 0.04 15.80
CA ARG A 26 -5.82 0.12 15.41
C ARG A 26 -5.41 -1.07 14.59
N VAL A 27 -4.55 -0.85 13.60
CA VAL A 27 -4.05 -1.89 12.71
C VAL A 27 -3.22 -2.90 13.50
N LEU A 28 -3.57 -4.18 13.40
CA LEU A 28 -2.75 -5.29 13.86
C LEU A 28 -1.82 -5.76 12.74
N ASN A 29 -2.39 -5.97 11.55
CA ASN A 29 -1.68 -6.44 10.37
C ASN A 29 -2.34 -5.85 9.13
N ASP A 30 -1.55 -5.33 8.20
CA ASP A 30 -1.90 -5.25 6.79
C ASP A 30 -1.82 -6.66 6.18
N ALA A 31 -2.69 -6.94 5.22
CA ALA A 31 -2.79 -8.26 4.63
C ALA A 31 -3.39 -8.22 3.23
N PHE A 32 -3.10 -9.26 2.45
CA PHE A 32 -3.92 -9.61 1.30
C PHE A 32 -4.69 -10.90 1.57
N ILE A 33 -5.92 -10.97 1.06
CA ILE A 33 -6.75 -12.17 1.17
C ILE A 33 -7.10 -12.65 -0.23
N TYR A 34 -6.81 -13.91 -0.51
CA TYR A 34 -7.05 -14.53 -1.81
C TYR A 34 -8.02 -15.70 -1.65
N PRO A 35 -9.05 -15.82 -2.48
CA PRO A 35 -9.79 -17.07 -2.61
C PRO A 35 -8.83 -18.20 -3.00
N LEU A 36 -8.92 -19.34 -2.33
CA LEU A 36 -8.09 -20.50 -2.66
C LEU A 36 -8.50 -21.02 -4.06
N PRO A 37 -7.56 -21.20 -5.01
CA PRO A 37 -7.89 -21.72 -6.33
C PRO A 37 -8.54 -23.10 -6.25
N LYS A 38 -9.54 -23.37 -7.11
CA LYS A 38 -10.28 -24.66 -7.10
C LYS A 38 -9.41 -25.85 -7.48
N THR A 39 -8.34 -25.61 -8.22
CA THR A 39 -7.32 -26.60 -8.58
C THR A 39 -6.45 -27.01 -7.41
N ASP A 40 -6.49 -26.29 -6.29
CA ASP A 40 -5.77 -26.68 -5.09
C ASP A 40 -6.38 -27.93 -4.45
N ALA A 41 -5.53 -28.86 -4.02
CA ALA A 41 -5.96 -30.12 -3.43
C ALA A 41 -6.83 -29.92 -2.17
N ALA A 42 -6.59 -28.87 -1.37
CA ALA A 42 -7.41 -28.58 -0.20
C ALA A 42 -8.77 -27.96 -0.57
N ALA A 43 -8.84 -27.19 -1.65
CA ALA A 43 -10.09 -26.68 -2.20
C ALA A 43 -10.91 -27.78 -2.90
N ALA A 44 -10.25 -28.72 -3.58
CA ALA A 44 -10.92 -29.84 -4.24
C ALA A 44 -11.51 -30.87 -3.25
N ALA A 45 -11.00 -30.91 -2.01
CA ALA A 45 -11.44 -31.85 -0.99
C ALA A 45 -12.74 -31.45 -0.26
N SER A 46 -13.22 -30.21 -0.42
CA SER A 46 -14.45 -29.72 0.19
C SER A 46 -15.07 -28.61 -0.65
N ASP A 47 -16.41 -28.58 -0.75
CA ASP A 47 -17.14 -27.45 -1.33
C ASP A 47 -17.16 -26.21 -0.41
N ASP A 48 -16.60 -26.31 0.80
CA ASP A 48 -16.47 -25.18 1.71
C ASP A 48 -15.51 -24.12 1.15
N PRO A 49 -15.85 -22.83 1.25
CA PRO A 49 -14.97 -21.78 0.75
C PRO A 49 -13.71 -21.67 1.62
N ALA A 50 -12.57 -21.48 0.96
CA ALA A 50 -11.26 -21.36 1.58
C ALA A 50 -10.51 -20.13 1.05
N TRP A 51 -9.63 -19.58 1.89
CA TRP A 51 -8.85 -18.39 1.58
C TRP A 51 -7.41 -18.52 2.04
N LEU A 52 -6.50 -17.92 1.29
CA LEU A 52 -5.12 -17.66 1.66
C LEU A 52 -5.03 -16.24 2.25
N ILE A 53 -4.20 -16.07 3.28
CA ILE A 53 -3.94 -14.77 3.90
C ILE A 53 -2.43 -14.52 3.80
N GLU A 54 -2.05 -13.52 3.00
CA GLU A 54 -0.68 -12.99 2.98
C GLU A 54 -0.55 -11.96 4.10
N VAL A 55 0.50 -12.09 4.91
CA VAL A 55 0.85 -11.21 6.02
C VAL A 55 2.36 -11.23 6.20
N ASP A 56 2.92 -10.22 6.87
CA ASP A 56 4.31 -10.22 7.33
C ASP A 56 4.67 -11.56 7.99
N LYS A 57 5.77 -12.16 7.51
CA LYS A 57 6.26 -13.47 7.97
C LYS A 57 6.43 -13.54 9.49
N ASN A 58 6.86 -12.44 10.11
CA ASN A 58 7.09 -12.36 11.56
C ASN A 58 5.77 -12.33 12.35
N GLU A 59 4.66 -11.99 11.69
CA GLU A 59 3.34 -11.84 12.31
C GLU A 59 2.39 -13.01 12.03
N ALA A 60 2.74 -13.95 11.15
CA ALA A 60 1.88 -15.08 10.79
C ALA A 60 1.36 -15.86 12.02
N ALA A 61 2.25 -16.21 12.96
CA ALA A 61 1.89 -16.91 14.18
C ALA A 61 1.01 -16.06 15.12
N SER A 62 1.29 -14.76 15.22
CA SER A 62 0.51 -13.81 16.01
C SER A 62 -0.91 -13.65 15.45
N LEU A 63 -1.04 -13.57 14.12
CA LEU A 63 -2.32 -13.51 13.43
C LEU A 63 -3.13 -14.80 13.63
N VAL A 64 -2.53 -15.99 13.50
CA VAL A 64 -3.21 -17.26 13.78
C VAL A 64 -3.79 -17.28 15.20
N LYS A 65 -3.01 -16.86 16.22
CA LYS A 65 -3.51 -16.74 17.60
C LYS A 65 -4.68 -15.75 17.71
N HIS A 66 -4.62 -14.62 17.02
CA HIS A 66 -5.70 -13.64 16.99
C HIS A 66 -6.98 -14.24 16.37
N LEU A 67 -6.87 -14.91 15.22
CA LEU A 67 -7.99 -15.55 14.54
C LEU A 67 -8.62 -16.66 15.39
N GLN A 68 -7.80 -17.48 16.05
CA GLN A 68 -8.27 -18.55 16.95
C GLN A 68 -9.12 -18.03 18.11
N LYS A 69 -8.78 -16.86 18.68
CA LYS A 69 -9.60 -16.23 19.74
C LYS A 69 -11.02 -15.88 19.28
N HIS A 70 -11.20 -15.63 17.97
CA HIS A 70 -12.47 -15.22 17.39
C HIS A 70 -13.24 -16.39 16.74
N LYS A 71 -12.72 -17.62 16.78
CA LYS A 71 -13.30 -18.82 16.16
C LYS A 71 -14.50 -19.41 16.93
N LEU A 72 -14.97 -18.80 18.03
CA LEU A 72 -15.97 -19.38 18.94
C LEU A 72 -17.18 -20.00 18.18
N ARG A 73 -17.32 -21.33 18.30
CA ARG A 73 -18.37 -22.17 17.67
C ARG A 73 -18.42 -22.14 16.13
N SER A 74 -17.45 -21.52 15.47
CA SER A 74 -17.37 -21.46 14.00
C SER A 74 -16.69 -22.71 13.44
N LYS A 75 -17.29 -23.32 12.42
CA LYS A 75 -16.70 -24.42 11.64
C LYS A 75 -15.59 -23.89 10.71
N LEU A 76 -14.49 -23.43 11.29
CA LEU A 76 -13.39 -22.80 10.56
C LEU A 76 -12.06 -23.51 10.87
N ARG A 77 -11.31 -23.92 9.84
CA ARG A 77 -9.94 -24.43 10.01
C ARG A 77 -8.95 -23.30 9.70
N ILE A 78 -7.96 -23.13 10.57
CA ILE A 78 -6.93 -22.09 10.45
C ILE A 78 -5.59 -22.76 10.73
N ARG A 79 -4.62 -22.53 9.86
CA ARG A 79 -3.23 -22.94 10.05
C ARG A 79 -2.31 -21.90 9.43
N ALA A 80 -1.10 -21.79 9.96
CA ALA A 80 -0.01 -21.16 9.22
C ALA A 80 0.45 -22.13 8.12
N LEU A 81 0.96 -21.57 7.02
CA LEU A 81 1.63 -22.34 5.98
C LEU A 81 3.12 -22.40 6.30
N ASP A 82 3.72 -23.56 6.07
CA ASP A 82 5.16 -23.76 6.18
C ASP A 82 5.88 -23.13 4.97
N ALA A 83 7.17 -22.82 5.15
CA ALA A 83 7.99 -22.26 4.09
C ALA A 83 8.02 -23.21 2.88
N GLY A 84 7.74 -22.68 1.69
CA GLY A 84 7.72 -23.45 0.45
C GLY A 84 6.39 -24.12 0.13
N GLU A 85 5.35 -24.05 0.99
CA GLU A 85 4.00 -24.46 0.58
C GLU A 85 3.39 -23.48 -0.45
N ARG A 86 3.77 -22.19 -0.32
CA ARG A 86 3.37 -21.08 -1.17
C ARG A 86 4.50 -20.07 -1.31
N THR A 87 4.53 -19.40 -2.46
CA THR A 87 5.43 -18.28 -2.73
C THR A 87 4.63 -17.07 -3.20
N VAL A 88 4.97 -15.89 -2.69
CA VAL A 88 4.31 -14.62 -3.01
C VAL A 88 5.20 -13.83 -3.96
N TRP A 89 4.61 -13.33 -5.04
CA TRP A 89 5.27 -12.56 -6.08
C TRP A 89 4.57 -11.22 -6.27
N SER A 90 5.33 -10.22 -6.68
CA SER A 90 4.80 -8.96 -7.21
C SER A 90 5.32 -8.77 -8.62
N SER A 91 4.41 -8.42 -9.54
CA SER A 91 4.75 -8.14 -10.94
C SER A 91 4.20 -6.78 -11.32
N TRP A 92 4.98 -5.97 -12.02
CA TRP A 92 4.53 -4.69 -12.57
C TRP A 92 5.16 -4.48 -13.94
N LYS A 93 4.59 -3.54 -14.69
CA LYS A 93 5.14 -3.04 -15.94
C LYS A 93 5.49 -1.58 -15.74
N ASP A 94 6.62 -1.15 -16.30
CA ASP A 94 6.99 0.26 -16.34
C ASP A 94 6.17 0.94 -17.43
N HIS A 95 4.99 1.42 -17.06
CA HIS A 95 4.20 2.29 -17.92
C HIS A 95 4.71 3.73 -17.77
N THR A 96 4.97 4.41 -18.88
CA THR A 96 5.39 5.82 -18.93
C THR A 96 4.31 6.79 -18.42
N GLU A 97 3.05 6.35 -18.29
CA GLU A 97 1.98 7.13 -17.70
C GLU A 97 1.28 6.36 -16.56
N PRO A 98 1.07 6.99 -15.38
CA PRO A 98 0.24 6.44 -14.32
C PRO A 98 -1.23 6.51 -14.74
N ARG A 99 -1.70 5.51 -15.49
CA ARG A 99 -3.09 5.49 -15.95
C ARG A 99 -4.01 5.10 -14.79
N TRP A 100 -4.70 6.09 -14.20
CA TRP A 100 -5.85 5.84 -13.33
C TRP A 100 -6.95 5.04 -14.04
N ALA A 101 -7.11 5.26 -15.35
CA ALA A 101 -8.23 4.79 -16.14
C ALA A 101 -8.11 3.32 -16.62
N THR A 102 -6.91 2.75 -16.70
CA THR A 102 -6.74 1.42 -17.32
C THR A 102 -7.09 0.26 -16.39
N TYR A 103 -7.06 0.48 -15.07
CA TYR A 103 -7.56 -0.52 -14.11
C TYR A 103 -8.93 -0.12 -13.62
N ASN A 104 -9.88 -0.11 -14.55
CA ASN A 104 -11.29 -0.14 -14.18
C ASN A 104 -11.56 -1.49 -13.48
N LEU A 105 -11.24 -1.58 -12.18
CA LEU A 105 -11.41 -2.78 -11.34
C LEU A 105 -12.88 -3.25 -11.30
N GLU A 106 -13.80 -2.36 -11.67
CA GLU A 106 -15.23 -2.61 -11.80
C GLU A 106 -15.64 -3.07 -13.22
N SER A 107 -14.74 -3.02 -14.20
CA SER A 107 -14.96 -3.66 -15.51
C SER A 107 -15.09 -5.17 -15.31
N GLU A 108 -16.12 -5.74 -15.93
CA GLU A 108 -16.37 -7.19 -16.05
C GLU A 108 -15.33 -7.91 -16.94
N SER A 109 -14.22 -7.25 -17.31
CA SER A 109 -13.11 -7.93 -17.98
C SER A 109 -12.68 -9.16 -17.20
N SER A 110 -12.34 -10.24 -17.90
CA SER A 110 -11.81 -11.47 -17.30
C SER A 110 -10.71 -11.16 -16.29
N SER A 111 -10.81 -11.77 -15.11
CA SER A 111 -9.70 -11.80 -14.16
C SER A 111 -8.43 -12.26 -14.90
N PRO A 112 -7.27 -11.60 -14.72
CA PRO A 112 -6.02 -12.09 -15.30
C PRO A 112 -5.63 -13.46 -14.70
N PHE A 113 -6.25 -13.83 -13.58
CA PHE A 113 -6.14 -15.14 -12.94
C PHE A 113 -7.32 -16.01 -13.41
N ALA A 114 -7.06 -16.93 -14.33
CA ALA A 114 -8.04 -17.90 -14.80
C ALA A 114 -8.50 -18.81 -13.66
N LEU A 115 -9.79 -19.19 -13.64
CA LEU A 115 -10.35 -20.09 -12.62
C LEU A 115 -9.70 -21.49 -12.59
N SER A 116 -9.08 -21.89 -13.70
CA SER A 116 -8.31 -23.13 -13.85
C SER A 116 -6.84 -22.98 -13.46
N SER A 117 -6.36 -21.77 -13.19
CA SER A 117 -4.98 -21.54 -12.78
C SER A 117 -4.76 -22.02 -11.34
N PRO A 118 -3.62 -22.66 -11.02
CA PRO A 118 -3.23 -22.92 -9.63
C PRO A 118 -2.77 -21.65 -8.89
N ILE A 119 -2.66 -20.52 -9.58
CA ILE A 119 -2.18 -19.25 -9.04
C ILE A 119 -3.37 -18.47 -8.48
N ALA A 120 -3.26 -18.06 -7.21
CA ALA A 120 -4.14 -17.06 -6.64
C ALA A 120 -3.53 -15.67 -6.85
N GLY A 121 -4.34 -14.62 -6.99
CA GLY A 121 -3.77 -13.29 -7.15
C GLY A 121 -4.79 -12.17 -7.20
N CYS A 122 -4.29 -10.95 -7.30
CA CYS A 122 -5.08 -9.75 -7.52
C CYS A 122 -4.26 -8.64 -8.16
N VAL A 123 -4.95 -7.65 -8.72
CA VAL A 123 -4.33 -6.35 -8.97
C VAL A 123 -3.98 -5.73 -7.62
N ASP A 124 -2.80 -5.13 -7.52
CA ASP A 124 -2.38 -4.43 -6.32
C ASP A 124 -3.00 -3.03 -6.29
N THR A 125 -3.99 -2.85 -5.42
CA THR A 125 -4.77 -1.60 -5.34
C THR A 125 -4.12 -0.55 -4.45
N ARG A 126 -2.93 -0.79 -3.91
CA ARG A 126 -2.29 0.12 -2.95
C ARG A 126 -1.76 1.40 -3.57
N ALA A 127 -1.50 1.40 -4.87
CA ALA A 127 -1.29 2.61 -5.65
C ALA A 127 -1.82 2.42 -7.09
N PRO A 128 -2.16 3.51 -7.80
CA PRO A 128 -2.55 3.40 -9.20
C PRO A 128 -1.45 2.75 -10.04
N GLY A 129 -1.81 1.73 -10.84
CA GLY A 129 -0.85 1.02 -11.68
C GLY A 129 0.23 0.26 -10.91
N PHE A 130 0.03 -0.07 -9.62
CA PHE A 130 1.08 -0.69 -8.81
C PHE A 130 1.42 -2.12 -9.23
N GLY A 131 0.66 -2.72 -10.14
CA GLY A 131 0.91 -4.04 -10.70
C GLY A 131 -0.03 -5.08 -10.11
N SER A 132 0.47 -6.29 -9.93
CA SER A 132 -0.28 -7.43 -9.43
C SER A 132 0.48 -8.19 -8.34
N ARG A 133 -0.28 -8.85 -7.48
CA ARG A 133 0.19 -9.83 -6.51
C ARG A 133 -0.19 -11.22 -7.00
N LEU A 134 0.75 -12.16 -6.93
CA LEU A 134 0.53 -13.56 -7.28
C LEU A 134 0.98 -14.45 -6.13
N VAL A 135 0.26 -15.54 -5.93
CA VAL A 135 0.57 -16.58 -4.94
C VAL A 135 0.59 -17.92 -5.66
N THR A 136 1.78 -18.48 -5.80
CA THR A 136 2.02 -19.77 -6.47
C THR A 136 2.08 -20.91 -5.46
N PRO A 137 1.69 -22.14 -5.86
CA PRO A 137 1.96 -23.34 -5.06
C PRO A 137 3.45 -23.65 -5.04
N GLY A 138 3.96 -24.22 -3.95
CA GLY A 138 5.35 -24.66 -3.90
C GLY A 138 6.37 -23.52 -3.72
N ALA A 139 7.63 -23.91 -3.80
CA ALA A 139 8.80 -23.02 -3.75
C ALA A 139 9.39 -22.76 -5.15
N GLU A 140 8.71 -23.25 -6.19
CA GLU A 140 9.18 -23.10 -7.57
C GLU A 140 9.05 -21.64 -8.04
N ASP A 141 9.85 -21.31 -9.05
CA ASP A 141 9.77 -20.03 -9.74
C ASP A 141 8.39 -19.85 -10.39
N ILE A 142 7.88 -18.63 -10.40
CA ILE A 142 6.60 -18.26 -11.02
C ILE A 142 6.45 -18.75 -12.47
N ARG A 143 7.54 -18.78 -13.25
CA ARG A 143 7.61 -19.28 -14.64
C ARG A 143 7.25 -20.77 -14.74
N SER A 144 7.44 -21.53 -13.66
CA SER A 144 7.05 -22.95 -13.62
C SER A 144 5.53 -23.15 -13.60
N HIS A 145 4.77 -22.11 -13.23
CA HIS A 145 3.31 -22.17 -13.11
C HIS A 145 2.57 -21.45 -14.24
N LEU A 146 3.30 -20.77 -15.12
CA LEU A 146 2.74 -20.03 -16.23
C LEU A 146 3.16 -20.71 -17.54
N PRO A 147 2.23 -21.38 -18.24
CA PRO A 147 2.55 -22.25 -19.38
C PRO A 147 2.98 -21.47 -20.65
N ASP A 148 2.92 -20.15 -20.61
CA ASP A 148 3.20 -19.26 -21.73
C ASP A 148 4.21 -18.20 -21.26
N GLU A 149 5.45 -18.27 -21.78
CA GLU A 149 6.52 -17.33 -21.46
C GLU A 149 6.13 -15.88 -21.79
N ALA A 150 5.19 -15.65 -22.71
CA ALA A 150 4.68 -14.32 -23.02
C ALA A 150 3.85 -13.68 -21.88
N GLN A 151 3.42 -14.48 -20.88
CA GLN A 151 2.59 -13.99 -19.76
C GLN A 151 3.41 -13.38 -18.62
N VAL A 152 4.72 -13.64 -18.55
CA VAL A 152 5.66 -12.95 -17.64
C VAL A 152 6.81 -12.37 -18.45
N ALA A 153 6.51 -11.29 -19.18
CA ALA A 153 7.55 -10.46 -19.75
C ALA A 153 8.22 -9.63 -18.64
N GLY A 154 9.52 -9.82 -18.40
CA GLY A 154 10.32 -9.01 -17.49
C GLY A 154 11.47 -9.76 -16.84
N ASP A 155 12.38 -9.02 -16.22
CA ASP A 155 13.49 -9.56 -15.44
C ASP A 155 13.10 -9.68 -13.97
N GLU A 156 13.56 -10.75 -13.32
CA GLU A 156 13.43 -10.90 -11.87
C GLU A 156 14.36 -9.91 -11.17
N VAL A 157 13.81 -9.17 -10.21
CA VAL A 157 14.55 -8.19 -9.41
C VAL A 157 14.48 -8.52 -7.93
N GLY A 158 15.44 -8.03 -7.16
CA GLY A 158 15.49 -8.22 -5.71
C GLY A 158 14.38 -7.49 -4.95
N LEU A 159 14.16 -7.91 -3.71
CA LEU A 159 13.21 -7.29 -2.79
C LEU A 159 13.57 -5.83 -2.43
N ASP A 160 14.82 -5.45 -2.57
CA ASP A 160 15.34 -4.10 -2.42
C ASP A 160 14.75 -3.16 -3.50
N VAL A 161 14.72 -3.58 -4.77
CA VAL A 161 14.09 -2.84 -5.86
C VAL A 161 12.59 -2.67 -5.61
N TYR A 162 11.92 -3.74 -5.15
CA TYR A 162 10.51 -3.68 -4.76
C TYR A 162 10.27 -2.71 -3.59
N THR A 163 11.17 -2.69 -2.60
CA THR A 163 11.10 -1.78 -1.45
C THR A 163 11.26 -0.32 -1.88
N VAL A 164 12.25 -0.01 -2.71
CA VAL A 164 12.43 1.32 -3.30
C VAL A 164 11.16 1.74 -4.04
N ARG A 165 10.62 0.88 -4.90
CA ARG A 165 9.38 1.15 -5.63
C ARG A 165 8.21 1.47 -4.70
N ARG A 166 7.98 0.68 -3.65
CA ARG A 166 6.94 0.97 -2.64
C ARG A 166 7.13 2.34 -2.00
N MET A 167 8.36 2.67 -1.59
CA MET A 167 8.68 3.95 -0.96
C MET A 167 8.42 5.12 -1.90
N LEU A 168 8.83 5.03 -3.17
CA LEU A 168 8.58 6.06 -4.18
C LEU A 168 7.08 6.31 -4.39
N HIS A 169 6.26 5.26 -4.34
CA HIS A 169 4.80 5.36 -4.45
C HIS A 169 4.10 5.77 -3.14
N GLY A 170 4.79 5.83 -2.00
CA GLY A 170 4.17 6.10 -0.70
C GLY A 170 3.40 4.91 -0.10
N VAL A 171 3.75 3.68 -0.50
CA VAL A 171 3.07 2.44 -0.07
C VAL A 171 3.76 1.82 1.13
N ALA A 172 3.12 1.92 2.30
CA ALA A 172 3.56 1.24 3.52
C ALA A 172 3.21 -0.25 3.50
N GLU A 173 4.11 -1.11 3.98
CA GLU A 173 3.93 -2.56 4.08
C GLU A 173 4.62 -3.13 5.33
N GLY A 174 3.92 -4.01 6.06
CA GLY A 174 4.47 -4.74 7.20
C GLY A 174 4.70 -3.90 8.46
N GLN A 175 5.21 -4.53 9.53
CA GLN A 175 5.21 -3.88 10.85
C GLN A 175 6.34 -2.87 11.09
N GLY A 176 7.35 -2.85 10.22
CA GLY A 176 8.38 -1.80 10.23
C GLY A 176 7.82 -0.44 9.83
N GLU A 177 6.76 -0.43 9.01
CA GLU A 177 6.16 0.79 8.45
C GLU A 177 4.78 1.05 9.06
N ILE A 178 4.04 0.00 9.42
CA ILE A 178 2.71 0.06 10.02
C ILE A 178 2.80 -0.44 11.48
N VAL A 179 2.96 0.50 12.40
CA VAL A 179 3.17 0.19 13.83
C VAL A 179 1.97 -0.55 14.42
N ARG A 180 2.19 -1.82 14.75
CA ARG A 180 1.18 -2.74 15.26
C ARG A 180 0.47 -2.20 16.51
N ALA A 181 -0.85 -2.33 16.53
CA ALA A 181 -1.77 -1.88 17.58
C ALA A 181 -1.72 -0.38 17.92
N ALA A 182 -0.93 0.43 17.20
CA ALA A 182 -0.82 1.88 17.40
C ALA A 182 -1.27 2.69 16.17
N ALA A 183 -1.01 2.17 14.97
CA ALA A 183 -1.34 2.83 13.71
C ALA A 183 -2.86 2.84 13.46
N LEU A 184 -3.35 3.95 12.88
CA LEU A 184 -4.74 4.11 12.45
C LEU A 184 -4.86 3.77 10.96
N PRO A 185 -5.91 3.03 10.52
CA PRO A 185 -6.04 2.62 9.12
C PRO A 185 -6.01 3.78 8.11
N LEU A 186 -6.72 4.86 8.40
CA LEU A 186 -6.76 6.04 7.52
C LEU A 186 -5.44 6.82 7.53
N GLU A 187 -4.68 6.80 8.63
CA GLU A 187 -3.33 7.40 8.66
C GLU A 187 -2.34 6.56 7.84
N CYS A 188 -2.62 5.27 7.66
CA CYS A 188 -1.86 4.35 6.81
C CYS A 188 -2.40 4.26 5.38
N ASN A 189 -3.25 5.22 4.97
CA ASN A 189 -3.78 5.30 3.61
C ASN A 189 -4.65 4.10 3.17
N MET A 190 -5.13 3.28 4.10
CA MET A 190 -5.93 2.11 3.75
C MET A 190 -7.28 2.46 3.08
N ASP A 191 -7.74 3.70 3.24
CA ASP A 191 -8.91 4.24 2.54
C ASP A 191 -8.64 4.46 1.04
N MET A 192 -7.50 5.05 0.69
CA MET A 192 -7.10 5.25 -0.72
C MET A 192 -6.61 3.97 -1.39
N MET A 193 -6.02 3.05 -0.62
CA MET A 193 -5.51 1.75 -1.09
C MET A 193 -6.60 0.70 -1.35
N ARG A 194 -7.89 1.10 -1.23
CA ARG A 194 -9.06 0.21 -1.24
C ARG A 194 -8.97 -0.92 -0.20
N GLY A 195 -8.28 -0.69 0.91
CA GLY A 195 -8.12 -1.63 2.02
C GLY A 195 -9.30 -1.63 3.01
N ILE A 196 -10.26 -0.73 2.85
CA ILE A 196 -11.45 -0.59 3.71
C ILE A 196 -12.69 -0.49 2.83
N ASP A 197 -13.68 -1.36 3.08
CA ASP A 197 -15.00 -1.23 2.48
C ASP A 197 -15.93 -0.56 3.49
N PHE A 198 -16.40 0.65 3.18
CA PHE A 198 -17.30 1.41 4.06
C PHE A 198 -18.77 0.98 3.93
N ARG A 199 -19.10 0.10 2.97
CA ARG A 199 -20.47 -0.38 2.70
C ARG A 199 -20.71 -1.81 3.19
N LYS A 200 -19.69 -2.50 3.70
CA LYS A 200 -19.83 -3.87 4.25
C LYS A 200 -20.44 -3.87 5.66
N GLY A 201 -20.86 -5.05 6.09
CA GLY A 201 -21.34 -5.30 7.46
C GLY A 201 -20.24 -5.20 8.54
N CYS A 202 -20.65 -5.38 9.80
CA CYS A 202 -19.79 -5.06 10.94
C CYS A 202 -18.48 -5.87 11.01
N TYR A 203 -17.39 -5.17 11.32
CA TYR A 203 -16.08 -5.77 11.58
C TYR A 203 -15.41 -5.20 12.84
N VAL A 204 -14.42 -5.92 13.38
CA VAL A 204 -13.72 -5.53 14.61
C VAL A 204 -13.01 -4.19 14.43
N GLY A 205 -13.22 -3.25 15.35
CA GLY A 205 -12.58 -1.93 15.30
C GLY A 205 -13.17 -0.94 14.29
N GLN A 206 -14.31 -1.27 13.67
CA GLN A 206 -14.96 -0.42 12.65
C GLN A 206 -15.40 0.96 13.16
N GLU A 207 -15.87 1.05 14.41
CA GLU A 207 -16.48 2.27 14.98
C GLU A 207 -15.59 3.51 14.80
N LEU A 208 -14.31 3.41 15.18
CA LEU A 208 -13.39 4.54 15.04
C LEU A 208 -13.10 4.86 13.58
N THR A 209 -12.87 3.83 12.76
CA THR A 209 -12.59 3.95 11.33
C THR A 209 -13.72 4.67 10.60
N ILE A 210 -14.97 4.25 10.83
CA ILE A 210 -16.17 4.87 10.25
C ILE A 210 -16.36 6.29 10.76
N ARG A 211 -16.18 6.53 12.07
CA ARG A 211 -16.29 7.88 12.64
C ARG A 211 -15.29 8.83 11.99
N THR A 212 -14.01 8.44 11.93
CA THR A 212 -12.97 9.24 11.27
C THR A 212 -13.28 9.43 9.79
N HIS A 213 -13.82 8.42 9.11
CA HIS A 213 -14.26 8.55 7.72
C HIS A 213 -15.36 9.59 7.57
N HIS A 214 -16.49 9.53 8.30
CA HIS A 214 -17.63 10.43 8.06
C HIS A 214 -17.45 11.83 8.65
N THR A 215 -17.01 11.93 9.91
CA THR A 215 -16.97 13.20 10.64
C THR A 215 -15.57 13.81 10.73
N GLY A 216 -14.54 13.01 10.43
CA GLY A 216 -13.15 13.42 10.58
C GLY A 216 -12.53 13.98 9.30
N VAL A 217 -11.39 14.64 9.53
CA VAL A 217 -10.39 15.01 8.53
C VAL A 217 -9.11 14.26 8.90
N VAL A 218 -8.54 13.53 7.94
CA VAL A 218 -7.29 12.77 8.16
C VAL A 218 -6.11 13.74 8.07
N ARG A 219 -5.71 14.31 9.21
CA ARG A 219 -4.64 15.33 9.27
C ARG A 219 -3.22 14.77 9.16
N LYS A 220 -3.05 13.46 9.37
CA LYS A 220 -1.75 12.78 9.35
C LYS A 220 -1.84 11.57 8.44
N ARG A 221 -0.90 11.42 7.51
CA ARG A 221 -0.82 10.29 6.58
C ARG A 221 0.62 9.82 6.44
N ILE A 222 0.82 8.54 6.13
CA ILE A 222 2.10 8.03 5.66
C ILE A 222 2.32 8.57 4.26
N ILE A 223 3.44 9.25 4.02
CA ILE A 223 3.81 9.78 2.71
C ILE A 223 5.31 9.60 2.49
N PRO A 224 5.77 9.59 1.23
CA PRO A 224 7.20 9.54 0.94
C PRO A 224 7.93 10.76 1.49
N VAL A 225 9.18 10.55 1.87
CA VAL A 225 10.12 11.60 2.24
C VAL A 225 11.42 11.46 1.47
N GLN A 226 12.00 12.60 1.11
CA GLN A 226 13.38 12.71 0.64
C GLN A 226 14.27 13.05 1.83
N LEU A 227 15.32 12.26 2.04
CA LEU A 227 16.39 12.52 2.99
C LEU A 227 17.51 13.27 2.30
N TYR A 228 18.11 14.25 2.99
CA TYR A 228 19.22 15.04 2.46
C TYR A 228 20.08 15.66 3.56
N THR A 229 21.27 16.10 3.16
CA THR A 229 22.20 16.92 3.94
C THR A 229 22.53 18.19 3.18
N GLY A 230 22.83 19.28 3.88
CA GLY A 230 23.09 20.58 3.24
C GLY A 230 21.79 21.27 2.84
N ASP A 231 21.73 21.79 1.61
CA ASP A 231 20.59 22.54 1.10
C ASP A 231 19.45 21.63 0.65
N GLN A 232 18.22 22.14 0.74
CA GLN A 232 17.04 21.41 0.31
C GLN A 232 17.12 21.06 -1.19
N PRO A 233 16.89 19.79 -1.57
CA PRO A 233 16.95 19.38 -2.97
C PRO A 233 15.84 20.06 -3.79
N ASP A 234 16.21 20.53 -4.98
CA ASP A 234 15.26 20.98 -5.99
C ASP A 234 14.66 19.75 -6.68
N LEU A 235 13.41 19.43 -6.30
CA LEU A 235 12.62 18.33 -6.83
C LEU A 235 11.48 18.82 -7.73
N SER A 236 11.52 20.09 -8.15
CA SER A 236 10.50 20.65 -9.05
C SER A 236 10.47 19.92 -10.40
N THR A 237 11.63 19.44 -10.86
CA THR A 237 11.79 18.68 -12.10
C THR A 237 11.28 17.25 -12.02
N SER A 238 11.16 16.67 -10.81
CA SER A 238 10.62 15.32 -10.57
C SER A 238 9.13 15.32 -10.21
N GLY A 239 8.42 16.44 -10.42
CA GLY A 239 6.99 16.55 -10.15
C GLY A 239 6.63 16.32 -8.68
N ASP A 240 7.49 16.79 -7.77
CA ASP A 240 7.36 16.59 -6.31
C ASP A 240 7.33 15.11 -5.88
N ALA A 241 7.90 14.21 -6.68
CA ALA A 241 8.18 12.83 -6.28
C ALA A 241 9.60 12.68 -5.70
N PRO A 242 9.80 11.76 -4.72
CA PRO A 242 11.14 11.43 -4.24
C PRO A 242 12.01 10.86 -5.37
N VAL A 243 13.31 11.12 -5.33
CA VAL A 243 14.27 10.58 -6.29
C VAL A 243 15.25 9.69 -5.55
N TYR A 244 15.25 8.40 -5.88
CA TYR A 244 16.17 7.44 -5.31
C TYR A 244 17.56 7.60 -5.94
N ASP A 245 18.57 7.75 -5.09
CA ASP A 245 19.98 7.71 -5.48
C ASP A 245 20.65 6.53 -4.75
N PRO A 246 21.05 5.47 -5.48
CA PRO A 246 21.73 4.32 -4.88
C PRO A 246 23.13 4.64 -4.36
N ALA A 247 23.74 5.75 -4.79
CA ALA A 247 25.04 6.20 -4.32
C ALA A 247 24.97 7.13 -3.10
N ALA A 248 23.76 7.50 -2.65
CA ALA A 248 23.61 8.41 -1.52
C ALA A 248 23.93 7.72 -0.19
N GLU A 249 25.01 8.16 0.45
CA GLU A 249 25.41 7.74 1.78
C GLU A 249 24.86 8.71 2.84
N LEU A 250 23.68 8.40 3.37
CA LEU A 250 23.03 9.19 4.41
C LEU A 250 22.77 8.36 5.67
N PRO A 251 22.90 8.95 6.87
CA PRO A 251 22.52 8.26 8.09
C PRO A 251 21.00 8.07 8.13
N LEU A 252 20.56 6.81 8.20
CA LEU A 252 19.14 6.48 8.31
C LEU A 252 18.66 6.65 9.76
N PRO A 253 17.59 7.41 10.01
CA PRO A 253 17.04 7.53 11.36
C PRO A 253 16.47 6.20 11.87
N PRO A 254 16.46 5.97 13.19
CA PRO A 254 15.69 4.90 13.80
C PRO A 254 14.20 4.99 13.47
N ALA A 255 13.53 3.84 13.46
CA ALA A 255 12.08 3.80 13.27
C ALA A 255 11.36 4.58 14.38
N ALA A 256 10.28 5.26 14.04
CA ALA A 256 9.46 6.08 14.92
C ALA A 256 10.13 7.36 15.49
N SER A 257 11.34 7.73 15.03
CA SER A 257 11.99 8.99 15.40
C SER A 257 11.16 10.22 15.03
N ASN A 258 11.18 11.25 15.87
CA ASN A 258 10.37 12.45 15.67
C ASN A 258 10.94 13.35 14.58
N ILE A 259 10.06 13.85 13.71
CA ILE A 259 10.38 14.89 12.75
C ILE A 259 10.06 16.25 13.38
N SER A 260 11.02 17.18 13.31
CA SER A 260 10.91 18.53 13.88
C SER A 260 11.34 19.59 12.88
N LYS A 261 10.81 20.81 13.02
CA LYS A 261 11.19 21.95 12.18
C LYS A 261 12.60 22.44 12.54
N VAL A 262 13.43 22.69 11.54
CA VAL A 262 14.78 23.26 11.72
C VAL A 262 14.66 24.70 12.23
N GLY A 263 15.44 25.05 13.25
CA GLY A 263 15.44 26.40 13.86
C GLY A 263 14.15 26.76 14.62
N GLY A 264 13.15 25.89 14.66
CA GLY A 264 11.92 26.09 15.42
C GLY A 264 12.14 25.94 16.93
N ARG A 265 11.35 26.66 17.74
CA ARG A 265 11.25 26.36 19.17
C ARG A 265 10.79 24.91 19.35
N ARG A 266 11.25 24.24 20.42
CA ARG A 266 10.80 22.90 20.81
C ARG A 266 9.25 22.90 20.85
N GLY A 267 8.66 22.31 19.82
CA GLY A 267 7.24 22.41 19.53
C GLY A 267 6.65 21.04 19.25
N ARG A 268 5.40 21.04 18.79
CA ARG A 268 4.69 19.81 18.44
C ARG A 268 5.42 19.13 17.27
N SER A 269 5.78 17.85 17.42
CA SER A 269 6.40 17.04 16.35
C SER A 269 5.58 17.14 15.04
N ALA A 270 6.24 17.36 13.91
CA ALA A 270 5.63 17.49 12.59
C ALA A 270 5.23 16.11 12.00
N GLY A 271 5.89 15.05 12.46
CA GLY A 271 5.64 13.69 12.03
C GLY A 271 6.57 12.68 12.70
N LYS A 272 6.48 11.43 12.27
CA LYS A 272 7.41 10.38 12.69
C LYS A 272 8.00 9.70 11.47
N PHE A 273 9.31 9.55 11.44
CA PHE A 273 10.00 8.70 10.48
C PHE A 273 9.64 7.24 10.73
N LEU A 274 9.52 6.43 9.68
CA LEU A 274 9.13 5.02 9.79
C LEU A 274 10.26 4.11 9.33
N SER A 275 10.63 4.21 8.06
CA SER A 275 11.70 3.44 7.43
C SER A 275 12.26 4.20 6.23
N GLY A 276 13.45 3.80 5.76
CA GLY A 276 14.06 4.38 4.56
C GLY A 276 15.14 3.49 3.95
N VAL A 277 15.50 3.79 2.71
CA VAL A 277 16.57 3.16 1.93
C VAL A 277 17.33 4.26 1.22
N GLY A 278 18.65 4.34 1.45
CA GLY A 278 19.49 5.42 0.90
C GLY A 278 18.95 6.80 1.26
N ASN A 279 18.57 7.58 0.25
CA ASN A 279 18.05 8.93 0.40
C ASN A 279 16.52 9.06 0.39
N ILE A 280 15.76 7.96 0.43
CA ILE A 280 14.29 8.00 0.46
C ILE A 280 13.73 7.25 1.66
N GLY A 281 12.47 7.51 2.00
CA GLY A 281 11.78 6.74 3.02
C GLY A 281 10.29 7.06 3.13
N LEU A 282 9.68 6.54 4.18
CA LEU A 282 8.29 6.79 4.55
C LEU A 282 8.23 7.45 5.92
N ALA A 283 7.30 8.41 6.05
CA ALA A 283 7.02 9.06 7.32
C ALA A 283 5.53 9.30 7.52
N ALA A 284 5.08 9.17 8.76
CA ALA A 284 3.75 9.61 9.18
C ALA A 284 3.76 11.12 9.43
N CYS A 285 3.45 11.90 8.40
CA CYS A 285 3.54 13.36 8.38
C CYS A 285 2.19 14.00 8.67
N ARG A 286 2.21 15.12 9.40
CA ARG A 286 1.06 16.03 9.43
C ARG A 286 1.04 16.86 8.17
N LEU A 287 -0.02 16.69 7.39
CA LEU A 287 -0.11 17.22 6.04
C LEU A 287 0.01 18.75 6.03
N GLU A 288 -0.83 19.46 6.79
CA GLU A 288 -0.81 20.93 6.82
C GLU A 288 0.50 21.53 7.37
N MET A 289 1.28 20.78 8.14
CA MET A 289 2.56 21.26 8.68
C MET A 289 3.72 21.05 7.71
N MET A 290 3.75 19.91 7.01
CA MET A 290 4.90 19.49 6.22
C MET A 290 4.70 19.61 4.71
N THR A 291 3.48 19.93 4.27
CA THR A 291 3.09 19.95 2.85
C THR A 291 2.13 21.09 2.59
N ASP A 292 1.93 21.44 1.32
CA ASP A 292 0.99 22.46 0.86
C ASP A 292 -0.48 22.01 0.87
N ILE A 293 -0.78 20.78 1.30
CA ILE A 293 -2.14 20.28 1.45
C ILE A 293 -2.87 21.08 2.54
N VAL A 294 -3.95 21.76 2.15
CA VAL A 294 -4.87 22.46 3.05
C VAL A 294 -6.07 21.55 3.30
N LEU A 295 -6.29 21.15 4.54
CA LEU A 295 -7.39 20.25 4.91
C LEU A 295 -8.50 20.98 5.67
N THR A 296 -8.11 22.00 6.41
CA THR A 296 -8.97 22.82 7.24
C THR A 296 -8.92 24.26 6.74
N GLY A 297 -10.02 25.01 6.94
CA GLY A 297 -10.02 26.44 6.66
C GLY A 297 -9.16 27.27 7.63
N GLU A 298 -8.40 26.62 8.52
CA GLU A 298 -7.59 27.23 9.58
C GLU A 298 -6.21 27.70 9.08
N GLY A 299 -6.17 28.41 7.93
CA GLY A 299 -4.96 29.04 7.40
C GLY A 299 -3.83 28.09 6.97
N VAL A 300 -2.88 28.61 6.21
CA VAL A 300 -1.73 27.82 5.72
C VAL A 300 -0.68 27.74 6.83
N GLN A 301 -0.45 26.52 7.37
CA GLN A 301 0.62 26.26 8.36
C GLN A 301 1.98 25.97 7.70
N TYR A 302 1.98 25.59 6.43
CA TYR A 302 3.16 25.22 5.66
C TYR A 302 3.83 26.44 5.01
N ASN A 303 5.15 26.43 4.97
CA ASN A 303 5.94 27.39 4.20
C ASN A 303 7.04 26.63 3.45
N PRO A 304 7.15 26.79 2.11
CA PRO A 304 8.14 26.08 1.29
C PRO A 304 9.60 26.26 1.70
N GLY A 305 9.94 27.36 2.38
CA GLY A 305 11.29 27.60 2.90
C GLY A 305 11.57 26.94 4.26
N GLU A 306 10.60 26.23 4.84
CA GLU A 306 10.77 25.54 6.11
C GLU A 306 11.35 24.15 5.91
N GLU A 307 12.51 23.93 6.52
CA GLU A 307 13.14 22.62 6.53
C GLU A 307 12.73 21.82 7.78
N PHE A 308 12.70 20.50 7.63
CA PHE A 308 12.48 19.56 8.71
C PHE A 308 13.68 18.66 8.89
N LYS A 309 13.87 18.17 10.11
CA LYS A 309 14.94 17.23 10.44
C LYS A 309 14.48 16.15 11.40
N VAL A 310 15.18 15.03 11.32
CA VAL A 310 15.15 13.96 12.31
C VAL A 310 16.52 13.95 12.98
N ALA A 311 16.53 13.98 14.31
CA ALA A 311 17.73 13.85 15.12
C ALA A 311 17.47 12.77 16.17
N TRP A 312 18.45 11.92 16.40
CA TRP A 312 18.37 10.81 17.37
C TRP A 312 19.67 10.71 18.15
N THR A 313 19.56 10.20 19.37
CA THR A 313 20.71 9.88 20.21
C THR A 313 21.01 8.39 20.13
N GLY A 314 22.29 8.02 20.26
CA GLY A 314 22.70 6.62 20.27
C GLY A 314 22.06 5.89 21.45
N GLY A 315 21.40 4.75 21.18
CA GLY A 315 20.72 3.94 22.20
C GLY A 315 19.27 4.33 22.53
N GLU A 316 18.58 5.12 21.69
CA GLU A 316 17.13 5.36 21.81
C GLU A 316 16.28 4.11 21.51
N ASP A 317 15.05 4.08 22.05
CA ASP A 317 14.04 3.06 21.75
C ASP A 317 13.79 2.98 20.23
N GLY A 318 14.21 1.88 19.61
CA GLY A 318 14.08 1.63 18.17
C GLY A 318 15.37 1.79 17.36
N ALA A 319 16.48 2.21 17.98
CA ALA A 319 17.80 2.18 17.37
C ALA A 319 18.35 0.74 17.32
N ALA A 320 19.05 0.40 16.23
CA ALA A 320 19.78 -0.88 16.17
C ALA A 320 20.93 -0.87 17.20
N GLU A 321 21.28 -2.05 17.75
CA GLU A 321 22.44 -2.16 18.65
C GLU A 321 23.69 -1.57 18.00
N GLY A 322 24.27 -0.53 18.61
CA GLY A 322 25.46 0.16 18.11
C GLY A 322 25.21 1.34 17.16
N GLN A 323 23.97 1.75 16.92
CA GLN A 323 23.68 2.92 16.09
C GLN A 323 24.14 4.23 16.76
N GLU A 324 25.01 4.96 16.07
CA GLU A 324 25.53 6.26 16.54
C GLU A 324 24.46 7.36 16.46
N ALA A 325 24.65 8.40 17.27
CA ALA A 325 23.82 9.60 17.21
C ALA A 325 23.97 10.28 15.84
N GLY A 326 22.87 10.80 15.32
CA GLY A 326 22.88 11.42 13.99
C GLY A 326 21.74 12.40 13.79
N GLU A 327 21.84 13.15 12.70
CA GLU A 327 20.74 13.93 12.17
C GLU A 327 20.71 13.89 10.65
N VAL A 328 19.52 14.03 10.10
CA VAL A 328 19.29 14.16 8.66
C VAL A 328 18.11 15.09 8.42
N LYS A 329 18.17 15.90 7.35
CA LYS A 329 17.04 16.71 6.94
C LYS A 329 16.07 15.86 6.11
N VAL A 330 14.78 16.21 6.19
CA VAL A 330 13.71 15.48 5.54
C VAL A 330 12.77 16.44 4.84
N LYS A 331 12.38 16.12 3.61
CA LYS A 331 11.34 16.83 2.85
C LYS A 331 10.20 15.86 2.59
N ALA A 332 9.00 16.20 3.07
CA ALA A 332 7.80 15.43 2.79
C ALA A 332 7.28 15.72 1.39
N LEU A 333 6.86 14.67 0.70
CA LEU A 333 6.43 14.72 -0.68
C LEU A 333 5.06 14.04 -0.79
N VAL A 334 4.12 14.67 -1.47
CA VAL A 334 2.76 14.13 -1.63
C VAL A 334 2.64 13.68 -3.08
N PRO A 335 2.63 12.37 -3.35
CA PRO A 335 2.40 11.87 -4.69
C PRO A 335 1.12 12.48 -5.28
N ASN A 336 1.13 12.80 -6.58
CA ASN A 336 -0.03 13.39 -7.26
C ASN A 336 -1.31 12.60 -6.99
N TRP A 337 -1.21 11.27 -6.96
CA TRP A 337 -2.34 10.41 -6.69
C TRP A 337 -2.93 10.52 -5.29
N THR A 338 -2.05 10.70 -4.31
CA THR A 338 -2.45 10.97 -2.94
C THR A 338 -3.09 12.34 -2.82
N ARG A 339 -2.52 13.35 -3.50
CA ARG A 339 -3.04 14.73 -3.54
C ARG A 339 -4.44 14.76 -4.14
N GLU A 340 -4.63 14.19 -5.32
CA GLU A 340 -5.93 14.12 -6.00
C GLU A 340 -6.98 13.44 -5.13
N TYR A 341 -6.66 12.29 -4.53
CA TYR A 341 -7.58 11.61 -3.62
C TYR A 341 -7.95 12.47 -2.40
N ILE A 342 -7.01 13.20 -1.81
CA ILE A 342 -7.29 14.08 -0.67
C ILE A 342 -8.18 15.26 -1.09
N LEU A 343 -7.87 15.90 -2.21
CA LEU A 343 -8.56 17.09 -2.70
C LEU A 343 -9.94 16.79 -3.28
N SER A 344 -10.15 15.59 -3.84
CA SER A 344 -11.45 15.12 -4.29
C SER A 344 -12.38 14.73 -3.12
N GLY A 345 -12.04 15.07 -1.87
CA GLY A 345 -12.82 14.72 -0.68
C GLY A 345 -12.68 13.27 -0.24
N GLY A 346 -11.71 12.53 -0.79
CA GLY A 346 -11.46 11.12 -0.51
C GLY A 346 -12.63 10.21 -0.87
N ALA A 347 -12.77 9.10 -0.15
CA ALA A 347 -13.89 8.17 -0.32
C ALA A 347 -15.29 8.79 -0.08
N LYS A 348 -15.41 10.04 0.39
CA LYS A 348 -16.70 10.74 0.52
C LYS A 348 -17.26 11.24 -0.80
N GLN A 349 -16.41 11.56 -1.77
CA GLN A 349 -16.78 12.29 -2.99
C GLN A 349 -16.35 11.61 -4.29
N ASN A 350 -15.57 10.52 -4.23
CA ASN A 350 -15.31 9.59 -5.36
C ASN A 350 -16.55 8.79 -5.82
N HIS A 351 -17.73 9.40 -5.75
CA HIS A 351 -18.94 8.89 -6.36
C HIS A 351 -18.92 9.29 -7.85
N PRO A 352 -19.05 8.34 -8.79
CA PRO A 352 -19.22 8.71 -10.18
C PRO A 352 -20.57 9.43 -10.28
N THR A 353 -20.52 10.75 -10.52
CA THR A 353 -21.65 11.45 -11.11
C THR A 353 -21.76 10.98 -12.56
N LYS A 354 -22.97 10.93 -13.13
CA LYS A 354 -23.29 10.55 -14.52
C LYS A 354 -22.47 11.26 -15.63
N GLN A 355 -21.56 12.14 -15.27
CA GLN A 355 -20.67 12.87 -16.17
C GLN A 355 -19.37 12.09 -16.46
N ASP A 356 -18.98 11.14 -15.59
CA ASP A 356 -17.75 10.34 -15.69
C ASP A 356 -17.86 9.19 -16.72
N ASP A 357 -19.09 8.84 -17.12
CA ASP A 357 -19.35 7.84 -18.18
C ASP A 357 -18.73 8.27 -19.52
N GLY A 358 -18.62 9.58 -19.79
CA GLY A 358 -18.07 10.09 -21.05
C GLY A 358 -16.54 10.04 -21.16
N GLU A 359 -15.82 10.14 -20.03
CA GLU A 359 -14.37 9.96 -20.01
C GLU A 359 -13.99 8.48 -19.98
N GLY A 360 -14.76 7.65 -19.27
CA GLY A 360 -14.64 6.20 -19.31
C GLY A 360 -14.88 5.62 -20.72
N GLU A 361 -15.89 6.09 -21.44
CA GLU A 361 -16.14 5.70 -22.84
C GLU A 361 -15.05 6.18 -23.81
N ARG A 362 -14.50 7.39 -23.61
CA ARG A 362 -13.36 7.89 -24.41
C ARG A 362 -12.08 7.11 -24.16
N ALA A 363 -11.77 6.82 -22.88
CA ALA A 363 -10.62 6.03 -22.51
C ALA A 363 -10.75 4.60 -23.04
N LYS A 364 -11.96 4.03 -23.03
CA LYS A 364 -12.24 2.71 -23.61
C LYS A 364 -12.03 2.69 -25.13
N GLY A 365 -12.52 3.70 -25.84
CA GLY A 365 -12.31 3.82 -27.30
C GLY A 365 -10.84 4.00 -27.70
N MET A 366 -10.04 4.70 -26.87
CA MET A 366 -8.59 4.83 -27.10
C MET A 366 -7.82 3.54 -26.80
N VAL A 367 -8.25 2.76 -25.79
CA VAL A 367 -7.63 1.46 -25.49
C VAL A 367 -7.92 0.45 -26.61
N GLU A 368 -9.16 0.41 -27.11
CA GLU A 368 -9.55 -0.49 -28.20
C GLU A 368 -8.77 -0.17 -29.50
N GLN A 369 -8.57 1.12 -29.82
CA GLN A 369 -7.71 1.53 -30.94
C GLN A 369 -6.24 1.12 -30.78
N LEU A 370 -5.69 1.19 -29.56
CA LEU A 370 -4.31 0.84 -29.31
C LEU A 370 -4.09 -0.69 -29.30
N GLU A 371 -5.06 -1.46 -28.80
CA GLU A 371 -5.06 -2.92 -28.87
C GLU A 371 -5.16 -3.41 -30.32
N ASP A 372 -5.95 -2.72 -31.16
CA ASP A 372 -6.01 -2.97 -32.61
C ASP A 372 -4.68 -2.64 -33.30
N GLU A 373 -4.02 -1.53 -32.95
CA GLU A 373 -2.70 -1.16 -33.48
C GLU A 373 -1.57 -2.09 -33.01
N GLU A 374 -1.66 -2.65 -31.81
CA GLU A 374 -0.71 -3.63 -31.29
C GLU A 374 -0.93 -5.00 -31.96
N SER A 375 -2.18 -5.39 -32.19
CA SER A 375 -2.56 -6.60 -32.92
C SER A 375 -2.10 -6.55 -34.39
N GLN A 376 -2.18 -5.39 -35.02
CA GLN A 376 -1.69 -5.19 -36.39
C GLN A 376 -0.16 -5.27 -36.47
N ARG A 377 0.56 -4.72 -35.49
CA ARG A 377 2.04 -4.80 -35.41
C ARG A 377 2.58 -6.21 -35.14
N HIS A 378 1.77 -7.09 -34.57
CA HIS A 378 2.12 -8.51 -34.39
C HIS A 378 1.75 -9.40 -35.59
N SER A 379 1.00 -8.87 -36.57
CA SER A 379 0.59 -9.59 -37.78
C SER A 379 1.46 -9.33 -39.01
N GLU A 380 2.35 -8.34 -38.92
CA GLU A 380 3.46 -8.07 -39.86
C GLU A 380 4.76 -8.72 -39.36
#